data_AF-A0A1B6IYZ2-F1
#
_entry.id   AF-A0A1B6IYZ2-F1
#
_cell.length_a   1.000
_cell.length_b   1.000
_cell.length_c   1.000
_cell.angle_alpha   90.00
_cell.angle_beta   90.00
_cell.angle_gamma   90.00
#
_symmetry.space_group_name_H-M   'P 1'
#
loop_
_entity.id
_entity.type
_entity.pdbx_description
1 polymer ?
#
loop_
_entity_poly.entity_id
_entity_poly.type
_entity_poly.pdbx_seq_one_letter_code
_entity_poly.pdbx_strand_id
1 'polypeptide(L)'
;VLYLSSFDQMLPYLYQVLRTYAPVVTLPVAIIIGAVGYTLENRLSRKTTPSIESVEERRRKRQLQLGKVLISPEPIEDPSTIMPRTILDRNLSPSLMDTED
;
A
#
# COMPACT_ATOMS: atom_id res chain seq x y z
N VAL A 1 -14.90 -21.82 54.95
CA VAL A 1 -14.94 -23.17 54.35
C VAL A 1 -16.20 -23.37 53.51
N LEU A 2 -17.41 -23.16 54.04
CA LEU A 2 -18.69 -23.33 53.28
C LEU A 2 -18.84 -22.46 52.01
N TYR A 3 -18.25 -21.25 52.00
CA TYR A 3 -18.27 -20.38 50.82
C TYR A 3 -17.40 -20.92 49.66
N LEU A 4 -16.27 -21.55 49.97
CA LEU A 4 -15.40 -22.16 48.95
C LEU A 4 -16.04 -23.40 48.32
N SER A 5 -16.66 -24.27 49.14
CA SER A 5 -17.33 -25.47 48.61
C SER A 5 -18.51 -25.14 47.71
N SER A 6 -19.21 -24.04 47.99
CA SER A 6 -20.34 -23.57 47.17
C SER A 6 -19.86 -23.02 45.83
N PHE A 7 -18.70 -22.38 45.79
CA PHE A 7 -18.09 -21.88 44.56
C PHE A 7 -17.64 -23.03 43.64
N ASP A 8 -17.02 -24.06 44.18
CA ASP A 8 -16.63 -25.27 43.43
C ASP A 8 -17.83 -26.01 42.82
N GLN A 9 -18.98 -25.97 43.50
CA GLN A 9 -20.24 -26.54 42.99
C GLN A 9 -20.85 -25.69 41.85
N MET A 10 -20.58 -24.38 41.81
CA MET A 10 -21.10 -23.44 40.80
C MET A 10 -20.18 -23.31 39.57
N LEU A 11 -18.87 -23.56 39.72
CA LEU A 11 -17.89 -23.58 38.63
C LEU A 11 -18.32 -24.41 37.40
N PRO A 12 -18.78 -25.67 37.52
CA PRO A 12 -19.17 -26.46 36.35
C PRO A 12 -20.37 -25.86 35.59
N TYR A 13 -21.29 -25.19 36.30
CA TYR A 13 -22.39 -24.47 35.67
C TYR A 13 -21.90 -23.22 34.93
N LEU A 14 -20.97 -22.47 35.52
CA LEU A 14 -20.34 -21.33 34.87
C LEU A 14 -19.59 -21.76 33.59
N TYR A 15 -18.84 -22.87 33.64
CA TYR A 15 -18.15 -23.42 32.46
C TYR A 15 -19.10 -23.87 31.36
N GLN A 16 -20.25 -24.46 31.70
CA GLN A 16 -21.27 -24.81 30.70
C GLN A 16 -21.86 -23.58 30.02
N VAL A 17 -22.24 -22.56 30.80
CA VAL A 17 -22.76 -21.30 30.26
C VAL A 17 -21.72 -20.63 29.36
N LEU A 18 -20.48 -20.53 29.84
CA LEU A 18 -19.39 -19.97 29.04
C LEU A 18 -19.20 -20.75 27.74
N ARG A 19 -19.18 -22.09 27.77
CA ARG A 19 -19.01 -22.91 26.55
C ARG A 19 -20.16 -22.73 25.56
N THR A 20 -21.39 -22.66 26.03
CA THR A 20 -22.59 -22.55 25.17
C THR A 20 -22.72 -21.16 24.55
N TYR A 21 -22.45 -20.11 25.33
CA TYR A 21 -22.62 -18.73 24.88
C TYR A 21 -21.34 -18.09 24.34
N ALA A 22 -20.16 -18.68 24.57
CA ALA A 22 -18.89 -18.17 24.04
C ALA A 22 -18.97 -17.89 22.54
N PRO A 23 -19.43 -18.81 21.66
CA PRO A 23 -19.45 -18.55 20.21
C PRO A 23 -20.32 -17.34 19.82
N VAL A 24 -21.39 -17.07 20.58
CA VAL A 24 -22.33 -15.99 20.30
C VAL A 24 -21.77 -14.63 20.75
N VAL A 25 -21.02 -14.61 21.85
CA VAL A 25 -20.50 -13.36 22.45
C VAL A 25 -19.09 -13.03 21.96
N THR A 26 -18.28 -14.02 21.59
CA THR A 26 -16.88 -13.79 21.19
C THR A 26 -16.77 -12.99 19.91
N LEU A 27 -17.61 -13.26 18.91
CA LEU A 27 -17.58 -12.55 17.63
C LEU A 27 -17.86 -11.05 17.77
N PRO A 28 -18.97 -10.60 18.40
CA PRO A 28 -19.22 -9.17 18.57
C PRO A 28 -18.14 -8.49 19.43
N VAL A 29 -17.65 -9.17 20.48
CA VAL A 29 -16.55 -8.64 21.31
C VAL A 29 -15.27 -8.48 20.50
N ALA A 30 -14.93 -9.46 19.66
CA ALA A 30 -13.75 -9.41 18.79
C ALA A 30 -13.83 -8.25 17.78
N ILE A 31 -15.02 -8.00 17.21
CA ILE A 31 -15.24 -6.84 16.32
C ILE A 31 -14.97 -5.52 17.06
N ILE A 32 -15.49 -5.38 18.28
CA ILE A 32 -15.30 -4.15 19.08
C ILE A 32 -13.81 -3.96 19.40
N ILE A 33 -13.14 -5.01 19.87
CA ILE A 33 -11.70 -4.96 20.19
C ILE A 33 -10.89 -4.62 18.92
N GLY A 34 -11.24 -5.20 17.77
CA GLY A 34 -10.60 -4.91 16.49
C GLY A 34 -10.79 -3.45 16.07
N ALA A 35 -11.99 -2.90 16.20
CA ALA A 35 -12.26 -1.49 15.88
C ALA A 35 -11.51 -0.52 16.81
N VAL A 36 -11.46 -0.83 18.10
CA VAL A 36 -10.68 -0.08 19.09
C VAL A 36 -9.19 -0.17 18.79
N GLY A 37 -8.69 -1.37 18.50
CA GLY A 37 -7.30 -1.62 18.11
C GLY A 37 -6.90 -0.85 16.87
N TYR A 38 -7.73 -0.89 15.81
CA TYR A 38 -7.50 -0.12 14.59
C TYR A 38 -7.44 1.39 14.85
N THR A 39 -8.32 1.89 15.71
CA THR A 39 -8.35 3.32 16.07
C THR A 39 -7.12 3.70 16.89
N LEU A 40 -6.70 2.85 17.84
CA LEU A 40 -5.50 3.06 18.65
C LEU A 40 -4.23 2.98 17.81
N GLU A 41 -4.12 1.99 16.93
CA GLU A 41 -3.02 1.85 15.97
C GLU A 41 -2.93 3.10 15.10
N ASN A 42 -4.04 3.59 14.56
CA ASN A 42 -4.06 4.82 13.76
C ASN A 42 -3.67 6.07 14.57
N ARG A 43 -3.94 6.11 15.88
CA ARG A 43 -3.56 7.23 16.77
C ARG A 43 -2.10 7.16 17.22
N LEU A 44 -1.56 5.95 17.43
CA LEU A 44 -0.21 5.73 17.94
C LEU A 44 0.83 5.58 16.82
N SER A 45 0.41 5.12 15.65
CA SER A 45 1.24 5.02 14.44
C SER A 45 1.57 6.44 13.97
N ARG A 46 2.64 6.99 14.55
CA ARG A 46 3.33 8.15 13.99
C ARG A 46 3.64 7.81 12.54
N LYS A 47 3.06 8.58 11.62
CA LYS A 47 3.31 8.60 10.18
C LYS A 47 4.78 8.85 9.85
N THR A 48 5.65 7.88 10.11
CA THR A 48 7.04 7.83 9.64
C THR A 48 7.30 6.48 8.96
N THR A 49 6.29 5.91 8.31
CA THR A 49 6.57 5.13 7.12
C THR A 49 6.45 6.12 5.97
N PRO A 50 7.56 6.67 5.43
CA PRO A 50 7.47 7.31 4.13
C PRO A 50 6.82 6.28 3.22
N SER A 51 5.67 6.61 2.64
CA SER A 51 5.05 5.77 1.63
C SER A 51 6.03 5.73 0.46
N ILE A 52 6.93 4.73 0.48
CA ILE A 52 7.81 4.45 -0.63
C ILE A 52 6.87 3.95 -1.71
N GLU A 53 6.56 4.86 -2.62
CA GLU A 53 5.64 4.61 -3.72
C GLU A 53 6.00 3.28 -4.38
N SER A 54 4.99 2.40 -4.50
CA SER A 54 5.17 1.07 -5.06
C SER A 54 5.80 1.17 -6.46
N VAL A 55 6.60 0.17 -6.84
CA VAL A 55 7.23 0.17 -8.17
C VAL A 55 6.18 0.23 -9.28
N GLU A 56 5.00 -0.37 -9.06
CA GLU A 56 3.86 -0.30 -9.97
C GLU A 56 3.32 1.13 -10.11
N GLU A 57 3.18 1.85 -9.00
CA GLU A 57 2.67 3.21 -8.98
C GLU A 57 3.66 4.19 -9.61
N ARG A 58 4.97 4.01 -9.37
CA ARG A 58 6.04 4.70 -10.10
C ARG A 58 5.99 4.42 -11.60
N ARG A 59 5.72 3.17 -12.02
CA ARG A 59 5.58 2.80 -13.44
C ARG A 59 4.35 3.45 -14.06
N ARG A 60 3.21 3.42 -13.37
CA ARG A 60 1.96 4.06 -13.81
C ARG A 60 2.13 5.57 -13.94
N LYS A 61 2.82 6.23 -12.99
CA LYS A 61 3.14 7.67 -13.09
C LYS A 61 4.00 7.99 -14.31
N ARG A 62 5.02 7.18 -14.62
CA ARG A 62 5.84 7.37 -15.83
C ARG A 62 5.00 7.24 -17.11
N GLN A 63 4.11 6.25 -17.20
CA GLN A 63 3.22 6.09 -18.34
C GLN A 63 2.23 7.26 -18.50
N LEU A 64 1.66 7.74 -17.39
CA LEU A 64 0.76 8.90 -17.39
C LEU A 64 1.48 10.19 -17.81
N GLN A 65 2.71 10.41 -17.36
CA GLN A 65 3.52 11.56 -17.77
C GLN A 65 3.82 11.53 -19.28
N LEU A 66 4.22 10.37 -19.81
CA LEU A 66 4.44 10.20 -21.26
C LEU A 66 3.17 10.41 -22.08
N GLY A 67 2.02 9.91 -21.60
CA GLY A 67 0.73 10.11 -22.25
C GLY A 67 0.28 11.58 -22.26
N LYS A 68 0.57 12.34 -21.19
CA LYS A 68 0.22 13.77 -21.10
C LYS A 68 1.04 14.63 -22.06
N VAL A 69 2.32 14.27 -22.28
CA VAL A 69 3.18 14.92 -23.28
C VAL A 69 2.66 14.70 -24.70
N LEU A 70 2.07 13.53 -24.99
CA LEU A 70 1.47 13.26 -26.30
C LEU A 70 0.19 14.06 -26.60
N ILE A 71 -0.58 14.43 -25.56
CA ILE A 71 -1.91 15.05 -25.70
C ILE A 71 -1.84 16.58 -25.67
N SER A 72 -0.79 17.16 -25.10
CA SER A 72 -0.56 18.61 -25.07
C SER A 72 0.70 18.96 -25.86
N PRO A 73 0.61 19.11 -27.20
CA PRO A 73 1.73 19.59 -27.98
C PRO A 73 1.86 21.10 -27.72
N GLU A 74 2.70 21.48 -26.76
CA GLU A 74 3.37 22.77 -26.89
C GLU A 74 4.24 22.69 -28.16
N PRO A 75 4.27 23.73 -29.02
CA PRO A 75 5.05 23.69 -30.25
C PRO A 75 6.51 23.39 -29.91
N ILE A 76 6.99 22.24 -30.35
CA ILE A 76 8.36 21.79 -30.11
C ILE A 76 9.26 22.59 -31.07
N GLU A 77 9.91 23.64 -30.55
CA GLU A 77 11.12 24.19 -31.15
C GLU A 77 12.23 23.14 -30.99
N ASP A 78 12.54 22.47 -32.09
CA ASP A 78 13.56 21.46 -32.30
C ASP A 78 13.46 20.10 -31.54
N PRO A 79 13.07 19.02 -32.23
CA PRO A 79 12.96 17.67 -31.66
C PRO A 79 14.33 17.04 -31.27
N SER A 80 15.45 17.68 -31.63
CA SER A 80 16.82 17.24 -31.29
C SER A 80 17.25 17.61 -29.86
N THR A 81 16.58 18.57 -29.21
CA THR A 81 16.93 19.02 -27.84
C THR A 81 16.30 18.14 -26.75
N ILE A 82 15.16 17.51 -27.05
CA ILE A 82 14.33 16.80 -26.05
C ILE A 82 14.70 15.31 -25.96
N MET A 83 15.19 14.70 -27.04
CA MET A 83 15.60 13.30 -27.04
C MET A 83 17.12 13.18 -26.81
N PRO A 84 17.58 12.58 -25.69
CA PRO A 84 19.00 12.32 -25.52
C PRO A 84 19.47 11.39 -26.64
N ARG A 85 20.51 11.81 -27.38
CA ARG A 85 21.11 11.05 -28.49
C ARG A 85 21.20 9.58 -28.11
N THR A 86 20.49 8.76 -28.86
CA THR A 86 20.37 7.33 -28.62
C THR A 86 21.74 6.67 -28.81
N ILE A 87 21.90 5.46 -28.30
CA ILE A 87 23.15 4.68 -28.51
C ILE A 87 23.45 4.44 -29.99
N LEU A 88 22.44 4.55 -30.87
CA LEU A 88 22.60 4.43 -32.32
C LEU A 88 23.24 5.67 -32.93
N ASP A 89 22.90 6.86 -32.42
CA ASP A 89 23.45 8.14 -32.89
C ASP A 89 24.93 8.31 -32.53
N ARG A 90 25.41 7.57 -31.51
CA ARG A 90 26.82 7.57 -31.10
C ARG A 90 27.69 6.61 -31.92
N ASN A 91 27.06 5.70 -32.66
CA ASN A 91 27.74 4.67 -33.44
C ASN A 91 27.20 4.67 -34.88
N LEU A 92 27.16 5.86 -35.48
CA LEU A 92 26.85 6.01 -36.89
C LEU A 92 28.06 5.55 -37.71
N SER A 93 27.81 4.70 -38.70
CA SER A 93 28.84 4.33 -39.67
C SER A 93 29.28 5.57 -40.45
N PRO A 94 30.54 5.65 -40.93
CA PRO A 94 31.07 6.82 -41.63
C PRO A 94 30.22 7.34 -42.82
N SER A 95 29.37 6.49 -43.40
CA SER A 95 28.46 6.83 -44.50
C SER A 95 27.15 7.51 -44.08
N LEU A 96 26.83 7.54 -42.79
CA LEU A 96 25.59 8.09 -42.21
C LEU A 96 25.87 9.29 -41.31
N MET A 97 27.11 9.78 -41.29
CA MET A 97 27.45 11.05 -40.68
C MET A 97 26.96 12.15 -41.62
N ASP A 98 25.96 12.94 -41.18
CA ASP A 98 25.56 14.14 -41.90
C ASP A 98 26.81 15.03 -42.06
N THR A 99 27.24 15.20 -43.30
CA THR A 99 28.40 16.03 -43.63
C THR A 99 27.88 17.46 -43.64
N GLU A 100 28.20 18.22 -42.58
CA GLU A 100 27.93 19.66 -42.55
C GLU A 100 28.85 20.34 -43.59
N ASP A 101 28.27 20.74 -44.73
CA ASP A 101 28.80 21.75 -45.65
C ASP A 101 28.22 23.14 -45.31
#